data_AF-A0A290HTA1-F1
#
_entry.id   AF-A0A290HTA1-F1
#
_cell.length_a   1.000
_cell.length_b   1.000
_cell.length_c   1.000
_cell.angle_alpha   90.00
_cell.angle_beta   90.00
_cell.angle_gamma   90.00
#
_symmetry.space_group_name_H-M   'P 1'
#
loop_
_entity.id
_entity.type
_entity.pdbx_description
1 polymer ?
#
loop_
_entity_poly.entity_id
_entity_poly.type
_entity_poly.pdbx_seq_one_letter_code
_entity_poly.pdbx_strand_id
1 'polypeptide(L)'
;MKKILLCAIVAQIPWALLASDTSVLEEKATHGDAHAAYELAKYYEAQHESDRSLLWYKQAAILSLETKTTQNKALESGLTEQLQKIERKETVYSSFLTPYKDDEETKNSVQQMVTQSFDIAPYKMNYLLPITYDAVSHDNRDHQETKFQVSFQKGLSDNLLGLHESFVVAYTQTSWWQTAAESAPFRETNYQPELFMIMPHFDQDSFIKAYQFGILHESNGQGGEKSRSWNRLYAKTFLQAGGLVIAPRIWYRIPENSATDDNPNIEDYLGYADLELTYPWKAQTFKLLIRNNLRSENNKGAVQGDWTFPLWEKDLFGYVQLYSGYAESLIDYDKRSNRIGLGFALSR
;
A
#
# COMPACT_ATOMS: atom_id res chain seq x y z
N MET A 1 -47.18 -3.83 -68.68
CA MET A 1 -46.10 -4.85 -68.60
C MET A 1 -45.53 -4.78 -67.18
N LYS A 2 -45.82 -5.75 -66.29
CA LYS A 2 -44.96 -6.93 -65.95
C LYS A 2 -43.55 -6.47 -65.48
N LYS A 3 -43.00 -6.68 -64.27
CA LYS A 3 -43.05 -7.72 -63.19
C LYS A 3 -42.47 -7.07 -61.89
N ILE A 4 -42.99 -7.26 -60.66
CA ILE A 4 -42.69 -8.28 -59.61
C ILE A 4 -41.21 -8.60 -59.37
N LEU A 5 -40.69 -8.33 -58.15
CA LEU A 5 -39.81 -9.13 -57.25
C LEU A 5 -39.13 -8.17 -56.23
N LEU A 6 -38.84 -8.45 -54.96
CA LEU A 6 -39.19 -9.46 -53.97
C LEU A 6 -38.63 -8.91 -52.63
N CYS A 7 -39.32 -9.11 -51.52
CA CYS A 7 -38.83 -8.79 -50.18
C CYS A 7 -37.50 -9.47 -49.87
N ALA A 8 -36.59 -8.74 -49.20
CA ALA A 8 -35.52 -9.31 -48.39
C ALA A 8 -35.49 -8.59 -47.04
N ILE A 9 -36.36 -9.01 -46.12
CA ILE A 9 -36.15 -8.78 -44.69
C ILE A 9 -35.12 -9.81 -44.28
N VAL A 10 -33.85 -9.43 -44.28
CA VAL A 10 -32.81 -10.19 -43.60
C VAL A 10 -33.03 -9.97 -42.12
N ALA A 11 -33.74 -10.91 -41.49
CA ALA A 11 -33.64 -11.07 -40.05
C ALA A 11 -32.17 -11.34 -39.75
N GLN A 12 -31.50 -10.38 -39.12
CA GLN A 12 -30.21 -10.58 -38.49
C GLN A 12 -30.43 -11.59 -37.36
N ILE A 13 -30.31 -12.88 -37.67
CA ILE A 13 -30.05 -13.90 -36.66
C ILE A 13 -28.61 -13.62 -36.22
N PRO A 14 -28.36 -13.31 -34.94
CA PRO A 14 -26.99 -13.16 -34.48
C PRO A 14 -26.31 -14.54 -34.58
N TRP A 15 -25.32 -14.64 -35.47
CA TRP A 15 -24.44 -15.81 -35.63
C TRP A 15 -23.54 -16.09 -34.40
N ALA A 16 -23.85 -15.54 -33.22
CA ALA A 16 -23.08 -15.69 -32.00
C ALA A 16 -23.47 -16.94 -31.16
N LEU A 17 -24.45 -17.74 -31.59
CA LEU A 17 -24.99 -18.86 -30.80
C LEU A 17 -24.62 -20.27 -31.29
N LEU A 18 -23.74 -20.40 -32.29
CA LEU A 18 -23.25 -21.70 -32.73
C LEU A 18 -21.84 -21.93 -32.18
N ALA A 19 -21.79 -22.76 -31.13
CA ALA A 19 -20.64 -23.20 -30.35
C ALA A 19 -20.27 -22.37 -29.11
N SER A 20 -21.24 -22.07 -28.24
CA SER A 20 -20.94 -21.97 -26.80
C SER A 20 -20.79 -23.39 -26.27
N ASP A 21 -19.63 -23.73 -25.68
CA ASP A 21 -19.45 -25.00 -24.99
C ASP A 21 -20.37 -25.04 -23.76
N THR A 22 -21.56 -25.62 -23.94
CA THR A 22 -22.58 -25.70 -22.90
C THR A 22 -22.09 -26.45 -21.68
N SER A 23 -21.08 -27.32 -21.82
CA SER A 23 -20.49 -28.04 -20.70
C SER A 23 -19.82 -27.11 -19.68
N VAL A 24 -19.13 -26.06 -20.14
CA VAL A 24 -18.49 -25.06 -19.28
C VAL A 24 -19.54 -24.19 -18.59
N LEU A 25 -20.63 -23.86 -19.29
CA LEU A 25 -21.73 -23.11 -18.69
C LEU A 25 -22.49 -23.96 -17.66
N GLU A 26 -22.71 -25.25 -17.94
CA GLU A 26 -23.36 -26.18 -17.02
C GLU A 26 -22.51 -26.43 -15.78
N GLU A 27 -21.20 -26.57 -15.94
CA GLU A 27 -20.26 -26.65 -14.83
C GLU A 27 -20.35 -25.40 -13.95
N LYS A 28 -20.27 -24.20 -14.53
CA LYS A 28 -20.37 -22.95 -13.75
C LYS A 28 -21.73 -22.77 -13.08
N ALA A 29 -22.81 -23.08 -13.78
CA ALA A 29 -24.16 -22.95 -13.27
C ALA A 29 -24.47 -23.95 -12.13
N THR A 30 -23.97 -25.18 -12.24
CA THR A 30 -24.06 -26.19 -11.16
C THR A 30 -23.19 -25.84 -9.95
N HIS A 31 -22.12 -25.07 -10.15
CA HIS A 31 -21.30 -24.50 -9.08
C HIS A 31 -21.78 -23.12 -8.58
N GLY A 32 -23.02 -22.72 -8.90
CA GLY A 32 -23.69 -21.59 -8.28
C GLY A 32 -23.59 -20.25 -9.02
N ASP A 33 -23.10 -20.23 -10.26
CA ASP A 33 -23.08 -19.01 -11.08
C ASP A 33 -24.47 -18.72 -11.69
N ALA A 34 -25.15 -17.71 -11.14
CA ALA A 34 -26.47 -17.27 -11.60
C ALA A 34 -26.47 -16.74 -13.05
N HIS A 35 -25.36 -16.14 -13.50
CA HIS A 35 -25.25 -15.64 -14.87
C HIS A 35 -25.07 -16.78 -15.87
N ALA A 36 -24.24 -17.77 -15.53
CA ALA A 36 -24.09 -18.98 -16.34
C ALA A 36 -25.42 -19.76 -16.48
N ALA A 37 -26.20 -19.86 -15.40
CA ALA A 37 -27.54 -20.46 -15.43
C ALA A 37 -28.52 -19.69 -16.34
N TYR A 38 -28.44 -18.35 -16.34
CA TYR A 38 -29.29 -17.51 -17.21
C TYR A 38 -28.91 -17.62 -18.70
N GLU A 39 -27.62 -17.67 -19.01
CA GLU A 39 -27.16 -17.86 -20.39
C GLU A 39 -27.48 -19.27 -20.93
N LEU A 40 -27.46 -20.31 -20.09
CA LEU A 40 -27.98 -21.64 -20.45
C LEU A 40 -29.48 -21.61 -20.75
N ALA A 41 -30.25 -20.87 -19.96
CA ALA A 41 -31.69 -20.76 -20.17
C ALA A 41 -32.03 -20.14 -21.53
N LYS A 42 -31.29 -19.08 -21.93
CA LYS A 42 -31.39 -18.47 -23.27
C LYS A 42 -30.96 -19.40 -24.39
N TYR A 43 -29.88 -20.17 -24.17
CA TYR A 43 -29.41 -21.14 -25.15
C TYR A 43 -30.50 -22.20 -25.44
N TYR A 44 -31.07 -22.81 -24.41
CA TYR A 44 -32.14 -23.81 -24.56
C TYR A 44 -33.45 -23.19 -25.09
N GLU A 45 -33.73 -21.92 -24.79
CA GLU A 45 -34.86 -21.18 -25.38
C GLU A 45 -34.71 -21.01 -26.89
N ALA A 46 -33.51 -20.65 -27.35
CA ALA A 46 -33.20 -20.48 -28.77
C ALA A 46 -33.27 -21.81 -29.56
N GLN A 47 -33.11 -22.95 -28.88
CA GLN A 47 -33.27 -24.29 -29.46
C GLN A 47 -34.70 -24.84 -29.36
N HIS A 48 -35.66 -24.04 -28.89
CA HIS A 48 -37.05 -24.45 -28.65
C HIS A 48 -37.21 -25.58 -27.62
N GLU A 49 -36.24 -25.73 -26.69
CA GLU A 49 -36.30 -26.67 -25.56
C GLU A 49 -36.91 -26.00 -24.31
N SER A 50 -38.21 -25.71 -24.38
CA SER A 50 -38.94 -24.90 -23.39
C SER A 50 -38.80 -25.39 -21.94
N ASP A 51 -38.84 -26.71 -21.72
CA ASP A 51 -38.76 -27.30 -20.38
C ASP A 51 -37.38 -27.10 -19.73
N ARG A 52 -36.32 -27.26 -20.51
CA ARG A 52 -34.93 -27.05 -20.06
C ARG A 52 -34.63 -25.58 -19.86
N SER A 53 -35.09 -24.74 -20.78
CA SER A 53 -34.99 -23.28 -20.63
C SER A 53 -35.62 -22.81 -19.33
N LEU A 54 -36.86 -23.25 -19.04
CA LEU A 54 -37.58 -22.88 -17.84
C LEU A 54 -36.87 -23.36 -16.56
N LEU A 55 -36.26 -24.54 -16.58
CA LEU A 55 -35.50 -25.07 -15.45
C LEU A 55 -34.30 -24.17 -15.11
N TRP A 56 -33.54 -23.77 -16.14
CA TRP A 56 -32.37 -22.91 -15.97
C TRP A 56 -32.73 -21.47 -15.59
N TYR A 57 -33.85 -20.93 -16.09
CA TYR A 57 -34.37 -19.63 -15.63
C TYR A 57 -34.75 -19.66 -14.15
N LYS A 58 -35.38 -20.74 -13.67
CA LYS A 58 -35.67 -20.93 -12.24
C LYS A 58 -34.39 -21.02 -11.41
N GLN A 59 -33.41 -21.79 -11.88
CA GLN A 59 -32.12 -21.93 -11.20
C GLN A 59 -31.37 -20.60 -11.11
N ALA A 60 -31.33 -19.82 -12.19
CA ALA A 60 -30.72 -18.49 -12.20
C ALA A 60 -31.39 -17.53 -11.20
N ALA A 61 -32.73 -17.56 -11.11
CA ALA A 61 -33.48 -16.76 -10.16
C ALA A 61 -33.18 -17.15 -8.71
N ILE A 62 -33.13 -18.45 -8.41
CA ILE A 62 -32.79 -18.97 -7.07
C ILE A 62 -31.37 -18.52 -6.68
N LEU A 63 -30.38 -18.77 -7.53
CA LEU A 63 -28.98 -18.41 -7.29
C LEU A 63 -28.79 -16.89 -7.12
N SER A 64 -29.51 -16.08 -7.91
CA SER A 64 -29.46 -14.62 -7.77
C SER A 64 -30.06 -14.13 -6.45
N LEU A 65 -31.13 -14.78 -5.95
CA LEU A 65 -31.76 -14.45 -4.67
C LEU A 65 -30.89 -14.89 -3.48
N GLU A 66 -30.26 -16.06 -3.55
CA GLU A 66 -29.33 -16.56 -2.54
C GLU A 66 -28.07 -15.68 -2.44
N THR A 67 -27.54 -15.25 -3.59
CA THR A 67 -26.37 -14.33 -3.64
C THR A 67 -26.70 -12.98 -2.99
N LYS A 68 -27.85 -12.39 -3.33
CA LYS A 68 -28.32 -11.14 -2.70
C LYS A 68 -28.55 -11.31 -1.19
N THR A 69 -29.12 -12.43 -0.78
CA THR A 69 -29.36 -12.72 0.66
C THR A 69 -28.05 -12.87 1.42
N THR A 70 -27.05 -13.52 0.82
CA THR A 70 -25.72 -13.71 1.42
C THR A 70 -24.96 -12.38 1.51
N GLN A 71 -25.02 -11.55 0.46
CA GLN A 71 -24.45 -10.19 0.48
C GLN A 71 -25.11 -9.31 1.55
N ASN A 72 -26.44 -9.37 1.68
CA ASN A 72 -27.17 -8.63 2.70
C ASN A 72 -26.82 -9.12 4.11
N LYS A 73 -26.71 -10.43 4.34
CA LYS A 73 -26.29 -10.98 5.63
C LYS A 73 -24.85 -10.61 5.99
N ALA A 74 -23.93 -10.63 5.02
CA ALA A 74 -22.54 -10.21 5.23
C ALA A 74 -22.42 -8.70 5.53
N LEU A 75 -23.25 -7.89 4.86
CA LEU A 75 -23.36 -6.46 5.13
C LEU A 75 -23.95 -6.21 6.53
N GLU A 76 -25.05 -6.88 6.89
CA GLU A 76 -25.68 -6.81 8.22
C GLU A 76 -24.73 -7.26 9.33
N SER A 77 -23.98 -8.35 9.14
CA SER A 77 -22.98 -8.80 10.11
C SER A 77 -21.84 -7.78 10.27
N GLY A 78 -21.36 -7.20 9.17
CA GLY A 78 -20.33 -6.16 9.20
C GLY A 78 -20.79 -4.87 9.88
N LEU A 79 -22.03 -4.43 9.61
CA LEU A 79 -22.67 -3.31 10.29
C LEU A 79 -22.89 -3.58 11.78
N THR A 80 -23.34 -4.79 12.14
CA THR A 80 -23.57 -5.18 13.54
C THR A 80 -22.26 -5.20 14.34
N GLU A 81 -21.18 -5.72 13.74
CA GLU A 81 -19.86 -5.73 14.37
C GLU A 81 -19.29 -4.31 14.54
N GLN A 82 -19.49 -3.44 13.55
CA GLN A 82 -19.15 -2.01 13.66
C GLN A 82 -19.96 -1.30 14.73
N LEU A 83 -21.28 -1.53 14.77
CA LEU A 83 -22.19 -0.96 15.79
C LEU A 83 -21.82 -1.43 17.20
N GLN A 84 -21.56 -2.72 17.41
CA GLN A 84 -21.09 -3.22 18.70
C GLN A 84 -19.73 -2.65 19.12
N LYS A 85 -18.85 -2.34 18.15
CA LYS A 85 -17.55 -1.69 18.43
C LYS A 85 -17.73 -0.21 18.81
N ILE A 86 -18.72 0.47 18.22
CA ILE A 86 -19.12 1.83 18.55
C ILE A 86 -19.81 1.88 19.93
N GLU A 87 -20.80 1.02 20.18
CA GLU A 87 -21.53 0.94 21.45
C GLU A 87 -20.62 0.59 22.64
N ARG A 88 -19.68 -0.35 22.46
CA ARG A 88 -18.67 -0.66 23.47
C ARG A 88 -17.76 0.53 23.76
N LYS A 89 -17.39 1.30 22.74
CA LYS A 89 -16.62 2.54 22.89
C LYS A 89 -17.44 3.59 23.64
N GLU A 90 -18.67 3.88 23.23
CA GLU A 90 -19.53 4.87 23.88
C GLU A 90 -19.85 4.53 25.35
N THR A 91 -20.09 3.26 25.68
CA THR A 91 -20.35 2.83 27.06
C THR A 91 -19.13 3.00 27.96
N VAL A 92 -17.94 2.69 27.44
CA VAL A 92 -16.67 2.90 28.18
C VAL A 92 -16.40 4.39 28.34
N TYR A 93 -16.55 5.18 27.28
CA TYR A 93 -16.23 6.61 27.27
C TYR A 93 -17.22 7.48 28.06
N SER A 94 -18.50 7.17 28.04
CA SER A 94 -19.53 7.90 28.80
C SER A 94 -19.30 7.87 30.32
N SER A 95 -18.72 6.78 30.85
CA SER A 95 -18.35 6.69 32.26
C SER A 95 -17.25 7.70 32.66
N PHE A 96 -16.29 7.99 31.78
CA PHE A 96 -15.24 8.99 31.99
C PHE A 96 -15.76 10.43 31.93
N LEU A 97 -16.89 10.66 31.26
CA LEU A 97 -17.50 11.99 31.10
C LEU A 97 -18.46 12.35 32.23
N THR A 98 -18.98 11.34 32.95
CA THR A 98 -19.96 11.51 34.02
C THR A 98 -19.49 12.44 35.16
N PRO A 99 -18.22 12.41 35.60
CA PRO A 99 -17.72 13.33 36.63
C PRO A 99 -17.65 14.80 36.20
N TYR A 100 -17.65 15.08 34.89
CA TYR A 100 -17.49 16.41 34.30
C TYR A 100 -18.79 16.95 33.69
N LYS A 101 -19.93 16.33 34.00
CA LYS A 101 -21.25 16.71 33.44
C LYS A 101 -21.62 18.19 33.61
N ASP A 102 -21.07 18.85 34.65
CA ASP A 102 -21.36 20.24 35.01
C ASP A 102 -20.24 21.22 34.57
N ASP A 103 -19.16 20.71 33.94
CA ASP A 103 -18.04 21.48 33.37
C ASP A 103 -17.82 21.08 31.90
N GLU A 104 -18.48 21.79 30.99
CA GLU A 104 -18.45 21.50 29.56
C GLU A 104 -17.05 21.63 28.94
N GLU A 105 -16.18 22.51 29.44
CA GLU A 105 -14.82 22.66 28.89
C GLU A 105 -13.95 21.44 29.23
N THR A 106 -13.98 21.03 30.50
CA THR A 106 -13.27 19.83 30.94
C THR A 106 -13.87 18.57 30.34
N LYS A 107 -15.21 18.48 30.24
CA LYS A 107 -15.91 17.36 29.58
C LYS A 107 -15.51 17.23 28.11
N ASN A 108 -15.42 18.33 27.37
CA ASN A 108 -14.96 18.31 25.98
C ASN A 108 -13.50 17.86 25.86
N SER A 109 -12.64 18.31 26.77
CA SER A 109 -11.23 17.89 26.82
C SER A 109 -11.10 16.40 27.12
N VAL A 110 -11.86 15.90 28.09
CA VAL A 110 -11.87 14.47 28.46
C VAL A 110 -12.50 13.64 27.34
N GLN A 111 -13.58 14.11 26.72
CA GLN A 111 -14.19 13.48 25.55
C GLN A 111 -13.19 13.37 24.41
N GLN A 112 -12.43 14.43 24.14
CA GLN A 112 -11.34 14.39 23.19
C GLN A 112 -10.30 13.32 23.58
N MET A 113 -9.81 13.30 24.82
CA MET A 113 -8.83 12.31 25.28
C MET A 113 -9.30 10.86 25.11
N VAL A 114 -10.58 10.58 25.36
CA VAL A 114 -11.10 9.20 25.37
C VAL A 114 -11.68 8.78 24.02
N THR A 115 -12.27 9.69 23.24
CA THR A 115 -12.94 9.35 21.97
C THR A 115 -12.10 9.65 20.72
N GLN A 116 -11.08 10.52 20.81
CA GLN A 116 -10.32 10.93 19.64
C GLN A 116 -9.49 9.75 19.11
N SER A 117 -9.90 9.29 17.92
CA SER A 117 -9.00 8.58 17.02
C SER A 117 -7.83 9.51 16.72
N PHE A 118 -6.59 9.05 16.84
CA PHE A 118 -5.40 9.89 16.65
C PHE A 118 -5.32 10.56 15.27
N ASP A 119 -6.19 10.20 14.33
CA ASP A 119 -6.25 10.69 12.95
C ASP A 119 -4.86 10.59 12.29
N ILE A 120 -4.30 9.41 12.45
CA ILE A 120 -2.99 9.03 11.93
C ILE A 120 -3.24 8.06 10.80
N ALA A 121 -2.61 8.32 9.66
CA ALA A 121 -2.65 7.45 8.48
C ALA A 121 -1.28 6.78 8.28
N PRO A 122 -1.22 5.61 7.61
CA PRO A 122 0.04 5.08 7.09
C PRO A 122 0.71 6.10 6.14
N TYR A 123 2.05 6.19 6.17
CA TYR A 123 2.81 7.04 5.26
C TYR A 123 3.62 6.21 4.25
N LYS A 124 4.64 5.50 4.72
CA LYS A 124 5.31 4.43 3.97
C LYS A 124 4.71 3.07 4.36
N MET A 125 5.11 2.03 3.64
CA MET A 125 4.71 0.66 3.91
C MET A 125 5.03 0.27 5.36
N ASN A 126 4.04 -0.22 6.10
CA ASN A 126 4.24 -0.85 7.40
C ASN A 126 4.39 -2.35 7.18
N TYR A 127 5.50 -2.94 7.63
CA TYR A 127 5.78 -4.35 7.37
C TYR A 127 6.60 -5.02 8.47
N LEU A 128 6.51 -6.34 8.51
CA LEU A 128 7.36 -7.22 9.31
C LEU A 128 7.87 -8.35 8.42
N LEU A 129 9.19 -8.48 8.33
CA LEU A 129 9.92 -9.56 7.69
C LEU A 129 10.58 -10.40 8.80
N PRO A 130 9.92 -11.46 9.30
CA PRO A 130 10.48 -12.29 10.37
C PRO A 130 11.78 -12.98 9.97
N ILE A 131 11.97 -13.20 8.66
CA ILE A 131 13.17 -13.84 8.12
C ILE A 131 13.69 -12.97 6.98
N THR A 132 14.87 -12.41 7.20
CA THR A 132 15.71 -11.86 6.15
C THR A 132 17.06 -12.55 6.17
N TYR A 133 17.72 -12.62 5.02
CA TYR A 133 19.06 -13.20 4.88
C TYR A 133 19.90 -12.26 4.01
N ASP A 134 20.99 -11.75 4.58
CA ASP A 134 22.01 -10.99 3.84
C ASP A 134 23.09 -11.95 3.33
N ALA A 135 23.34 -12.00 2.02
CA ALA A 135 24.37 -12.85 1.44
C ALA A 135 25.79 -12.29 1.63
N VAL A 136 25.93 -11.05 2.11
CA VAL A 136 27.23 -10.46 2.45
C VAL A 136 27.55 -10.73 3.92
N SER A 137 28.72 -11.31 4.20
CA SER A 137 29.19 -11.53 5.57
C SER A 137 29.73 -10.24 6.18
N HIS A 138 29.42 -10.03 7.45
CA HIS A 138 29.93 -8.92 8.25
C HIS A 138 30.37 -9.45 9.61
N ASP A 139 31.54 -9.02 10.10
CA ASP A 139 32.20 -9.64 11.26
C ASP A 139 31.42 -9.54 12.58
N ASN A 140 30.43 -8.65 12.66
CA ASN A 140 29.74 -8.28 13.89
C ASN A 140 28.25 -8.64 13.91
N ARG A 141 27.79 -9.51 13.00
CA ARG A 141 26.38 -9.90 12.91
C ARG A 141 26.19 -11.23 12.20
N ASP A 142 25.09 -11.91 12.51
CA ASP A 142 24.62 -13.03 11.72
C ASP A 142 23.98 -12.55 10.42
N HIS A 143 23.97 -13.45 9.43
CA HIS A 143 23.34 -13.23 8.14
C HIS A 143 21.81 -13.05 8.25
N GLN A 144 21.20 -13.68 9.24
CA GLN A 144 19.75 -13.68 9.44
C GLN A 144 19.32 -12.58 10.41
N GLU A 145 18.34 -11.78 9.99
CA GLU A 145 17.70 -10.77 10.83
C GLU A 145 16.18 -10.77 10.66
N THR A 146 15.47 -10.37 11.71
CA THR A 146 14.12 -9.82 11.57
C THR A 146 14.24 -8.35 11.17
N LYS A 147 13.52 -7.94 10.12
CA LYS A 147 13.45 -6.55 9.67
C LYS A 147 12.01 -6.06 9.73
N PHE A 148 11.76 -4.88 10.26
CA PHE A 148 10.42 -4.30 10.24
C PHE A 148 10.46 -2.79 10.08
N GLN A 149 9.35 -2.25 9.56
CA GLN A 149 9.16 -0.81 9.42
C GLN A 149 7.78 -0.43 9.94
N VAL A 150 7.75 0.64 10.76
CA VAL A 150 6.53 1.33 11.15
C VAL A 150 6.60 2.74 10.57
N SER A 151 5.52 3.18 9.92
CA SER A 151 5.48 4.47 9.25
C SER A 151 4.09 5.07 9.25
N PHE A 152 4.00 6.31 9.71
CA PHE A 152 2.74 7.02 9.87
C PHE A 152 2.88 8.51 9.59
N GLN A 153 1.75 9.15 9.33
CA GLN A 153 1.63 10.58 9.08
C GLN A 153 0.37 11.16 9.70
N LYS A 154 0.39 12.47 9.91
CA LYS A 154 -0.74 13.27 10.36
C LYS A 154 -0.75 14.61 9.62
N GLY A 155 -1.92 14.97 9.07
CA GLY A 155 -2.15 16.31 8.52
C GLY A 155 -2.15 17.36 9.63
N LEU A 156 -1.49 18.49 9.38
CA LEU A 156 -1.42 19.62 10.30
C LEU A 156 -2.36 20.76 9.88
N SER A 157 -2.38 21.06 8.59
CA SER A 157 -3.19 22.14 8.02
C SER A 157 -3.29 21.97 6.50
N ASP A 158 -4.41 22.40 5.94
CA ASP A 158 -4.65 22.41 4.50
C ASP A 158 -4.83 23.84 3.98
N ASN A 159 -4.33 24.09 2.78
CA ASN A 159 -4.54 25.28 1.95
C ASN A 159 -4.21 26.63 2.65
N LEU A 160 -3.11 26.69 3.40
CA LEU A 160 -2.61 27.92 4.03
C LEU A 160 -2.07 28.93 3.00
N LEU A 161 -1.54 28.45 1.87
CA LEU A 161 -0.92 29.24 0.82
C LEU A 161 -1.82 29.44 -0.41
N GLY A 162 -3.01 28.84 -0.41
CA GLY A 162 -3.94 28.89 -1.55
C GLY A 162 -3.54 27.98 -2.72
N LEU A 163 -2.65 27.00 -2.50
CA LEU A 163 -2.13 26.09 -3.53
C LEU A 163 -2.81 24.71 -3.49
N HIS A 164 -3.87 24.55 -2.69
CA HIS A 164 -4.48 23.25 -2.36
C HIS A 164 -3.47 22.28 -1.72
N GLU A 165 -2.52 22.82 -0.95
CA GLU A 165 -1.47 22.04 -0.31
C GLU A 165 -1.88 21.53 1.08
N SER A 166 -1.26 20.43 1.52
CA SER A 166 -1.35 19.93 2.88
C SER A 166 0.02 19.95 3.53
N PHE A 167 0.09 20.50 4.74
CA PHE A 167 1.25 20.37 5.61
C PHE A 167 1.09 19.11 6.46
N VAL A 168 2.10 18.25 6.47
CA VAL A 168 2.05 16.91 7.03
C VAL A 168 3.29 16.65 7.85
N VAL A 169 3.09 16.13 9.06
CA VAL A 169 4.16 15.51 9.84
C VAL A 169 4.12 14.00 9.62
N ALA A 170 5.27 13.39 9.38
CA ALA A 170 5.40 11.95 9.24
C ALA A 170 6.57 11.42 10.07
N TYR A 171 6.50 10.14 10.37
CA TYR A 171 7.54 9.42 11.08
C TYR A 171 7.68 8.04 10.48
N THR A 172 8.90 7.65 10.17
CA THR A 172 9.24 6.28 9.79
C THR A 172 10.31 5.75 10.71
N GLN A 173 10.17 4.50 11.15
CA GLN A 173 11.19 3.77 11.87
C GLN A 173 11.43 2.44 11.18
N THR A 174 12.70 2.13 10.87
CA THR A 174 13.09 0.81 10.37
C THR A 174 14.07 0.18 11.33
N SER A 175 13.85 -1.08 11.70
CA SER A 175 14.69 -1.80 12.66
C SER A 175 15.19 -3.11 12.08
N TRP A 176 16.44 -3.44 12.41
CA TRP A 176 17.11 -4.70 12.09
C TRP A 176 17.49 -5.40 13.39
N TRP A 177 16.90 -6.58 13.58
CA TRP A 177 16.92 -7.30 14.84
C TRP A 177 17.56 -8.68 14.64
N GLN A 178 18.64 -8.95 15.38
CA GLN A 178 19.40 -10.20 15.32
C GLN A 178 18.67 -11.33 16.07
N THR A 179 17.46 -11.67 15.65
CA THR A 179 16.62 -12.70 16.30
C THR A 179 17.24 -14.09 16.34
N ALA A 180 18.18 -14.38 15.44
CA ALA A 180 18.92 -15.65 15.41
C ALA A 180 20.16 -15.67 16.31
N ALA A 181 20.65 -14.51 16.77
CA ALA A 181 21.86 -14.39 17.57
C ALA A 181 21.61 -14.58 19.07
N GLU A 182 22.68 -14.82 19.82
CA GLU A 182 22.62 -14.90 21.28
C GLU A 182 22.07 -13.60 21.90
N SER A 183 21.13 -13.73 22.84
CA SER A 183 20.40 -12.63 23.49
C SER A 183 19.56 -11.75 22.54
N ALA A 184 19.46 -12.11 21.26
CA ALA A 184 18.66 -11.45 20.23
C ALA A 184 18.69 -9.89 20.29
N PRO A 185 19.86 -9.24 20.16
CA PRO A 185 19.94 -7.79 20.25
C PRO A 185 19.39 -7.10 18.99
N PHE A 186 18.83 -5.89 19.14
CA PHE A 186 18.68 -4.99 18.00
C PHE A 186 20.07 -4.56 17.53
N ARG A 187 20.36 -4.81 16.25
CA ARG A 187 21.62 -4.37 15.65
C ARG A 187 21.55 -2.90 15.28
N GLU A 188 20.41 -2.48 14.72
CA GLU A 188 20.21 -1.13 14.23
C GLU A 188 18.74 -0.74 14.26
N THR A 189 18.47 0.54 14.51
CA THR A 189 17.18 1.17 14.25
C THR A 189 17.43 2.54 13.64
N ASN A 190 16.70 2.90 12.59
CA ASN A 190 16.76 4.23 12.00
C ASN A 190 15.44 4.95 12.22
N TYR A 191 15.53 6.15 12.76
CA TYR A 191 14.45 7.07 13.09
C TYR A 191 14.41 8.18 12.05
N GLN A 192 13.29 8.31 11.35
CA GLN A 192 13.11 9.25 10.24
C GLN A 192 11.86 10.12 10.45
N PRO A 193 11.89 11.13 11.33
CA PRO A 193 10.85 12.15 11.38
C PRO A 193 10.97 13.10 10.19
N GLU A 194 9.82 13.51 9.67
CA GLU A 194 9.69 14.29 8.44
C GLU A 194 8.58 15.34 8.61
N LEU A 195 8.82 16.56 8.13
CA LEU A 195 7.79 17.59 7.99
C LEU A 195 7.80 18.03 6.54
N PHE A 196 6.66 17.96 5.88
CA PHE A 196 6.58 18.29 4.46
C PHE A 196 5.27 18.97 4.09
N MET A 197 5.32 19.67 2.97
CA MET A 197 4.17 20.14 2.24
C MET A 197 4.00 19.27 1.01
N ILE A 198 2.77 18.84 0.73
CA ILE A 198 2.42 18.18 -0.53
C ILE A 198 1.32 18.99 -1.21
N MET A 199 1.44 19.21 -2.51
CA MET A 199 0.43 19.93 -3.31
C MET A 199 0.14 19.20 -4.61
N PRO A 200 -1.10 19.21 -5.10
CA PRO A 200 -1.44 18.65 -6.40
C PRO A 200 -0.82 19.49 -7.52
N HIS A 201 -0.62 18.88 -8.68
CA HIS A 201 -0.35 19.64 -9.89
C HIS A 201 -1.60 20.41 -10.33
N PHE A 202 -1.42 21.59 -10.92
CA PHE A 202 -2.53 22.48 -11.30
C PHE A 202 -3.41 21.92 -12.43
N ASP A 203 -2.85 21.04 -13.27
CA ASP A 203 -3.54 20.36 -14.36
C ASP A 203 -3.77 18.88 -14.02
N GLN A 204 -5.03 18.47 -13.86
CA GLN A 204 -5.37 17.09 -13.48
C GLN A 204 -5.08 16.07 -14.58
N ASP A 205 -5.08 16.49 -15.84
CA ASP A 205 -4.85 15.63 -17.01
C ASP A 205 -3.36 15.45 -17.32
N SER A 206 -2.49 16.27 -16.70
CA SER A 206 -1.04 16.15 -16.80
C SER A 206 -0.54 14.79 -16.29
N PHE A 207 0.58 14.34 -16.85
CA PHE A 207 1.32 13.19 -16.29
C PHE A 207 1.93 13.51 -14.92
N ILE A 208 2.08 14.79 -14.56
CA ILE A 208 2.49 15.23 -13.22
C ILE A 208 1.26 15.29 -12.32
N LYS A 209 1.31 14.64 -11.16
CA LYS A 209 0.18 14.51 -10.23
C LYS A 209 0.35 15.35 -8.97
N ALA A 210 1.55 15.40 -8.41
CA ALA A 210 1.82 16.15 -7.18
C ALA A 210 3.29 16.53 -7.02
N TYR A 211 3.53 17.51 -6.17
CA TYR A 211 4.84 17.91 -5.69
C TYR A 211 4.88 17.82 -4.17
N GLN A 212 6.01 17.39 -3.62
CA GLN A 212 6.22 17.26 -2.19
C GLN A 212 7.58 17.87 -1.83
N PHE A 213 7.60 18.80 -0.89
CA PHE A 213 8.79 19.49 -0.40
C PHE A 213 8.87 19.32 1.10
N GLY A 214 10.01 18.88 1.61
CA GLY A 214 10.10 18.56 3.03
C GLY A 214 11.48 18.67 3.63
N ILE A 215 11.47 18.69 4.95
CA ILE A 215 12.64 18.55 5.80
C ILE A 215 12.60 17.15 6.42
N LEU A 216 13.73 16.47 6.36
CA LEU A 216 13.85 15.08 6.79
C LEU A 216 15.10 14.94 7.65
N HIS A 217 14.89 14.60 8.91
CA HIS A 217 15.96 14.14 9.78
C HIS A 217 16.02 12.62 9.73
N GLU A 218 17.22 12.05 9.74
CA GLU A 218 17.41 10.62 9.89
C GLU A 218 18.59 10.35 10.82
N SER A 219 18.39 9.54 11.84
CA SER A 219 19.44 9.11 12.77
C SER A 219 19.20 7.70 13.27
N ASN A 220 20.24 7.08 13.85
CA ASN A 220 20.12 5.75 14.45
C ASN A 220 19.95 5.72 15.97
N GLY A 221 19.97 6.90 16.61
CA GLY A 221 19.80 7.03 18.06
C GLY A 221 20.94 6.43 18.89
N GLN A 222 22.07 6.07 18.27
CA GLN A 222 23.25 5.56 18.97
C GLN A 222 24.20 6.72 19.32
N GLY A 223 25.08 6.49 20.30
CA GLY A 223 26.13 7.45 20.68
C GLY A 223 27.54 6.99 20.28
N GLY A 224 28.50 7.90 20.37
CA GLY A 224 29.92 7.62 20.11
C GLY A 224 30.17 7.17 18.67
N GLU A 225 31.11 6.24 18.47
CA GLU A 225 31.53 5.80 17.12
C GLU A 225 30.44 5.11 16.30
N LYS A 226 29.34 4.67 16.93
CA LYS A 226 28.18 4.09 16.26
C LYS A 226 27.11 5.10 15.92
N SER A 227 27.21 6.35 16.39
CA SER A 227 26.27 7.41 16.04
C SER A 227 26.27 7.61 14.53
N ARG A 228 25.09 7.66 13.94
CA ARG A 228 24.89 8.03 12.53
C ARG A 228 23.70 8.95 12.45
N SER A 229 23.88 10.06 11.74
CA SER A 229 22.84 11.07 11.59
C SER A 229 23.09 11.96 10.38
N TRP A 230 22.02 12.52 9.83
CA TRP A 230 22.07 13.54 8.79
C TRP A 230 20.71 14.21 8.63
N ASN A 231 20.74 15.42 8.07
CA ASN A 231 19.57 16.26 7.86
C ASN A 231 19.45 16.63 6.38
N ARG A 232 18.24 16.62 5.82
CA ARG A 232 17.99 16.89 4.40
C ARG A 232 16.82 17.84 4.18
N LEU A 233 16.98 18.71 3.19
CA LEU A 233 15.87 19.30 2.47
C LEU A 233 15.65 18.46 1.21
N TYR A 234 14.41 18.19 0.82
CA TYR A 234 14.15 17.42 -0.40
C TYR A 234 12.97 17.98 -1.20
N ALA A 235 12.98 17.65 -2.50
CA ALA A 235 11.86 17.83 -3.41
C ALA A 235 11.56 16.49 -4.09
N LYS A 236 10.30 16.05 -4.05
CA LYS A 236 9.79 14.85 -4.69
C LYS A 236 8.65 15.24 -5.63
N THR A 237 8.62 14.66 -6.82
CA THR A 237 7.50 14.83 -7.76
C THR A 237 6.85 13.48 -7.96
N PHE A 238 5.53 13.45 -8.11
CA PHE A 238 4.78 12.24 -8.45
C PHE A 238 4.28 12.36 -9.87
N LEU A 239 4.70 11.42 -10.72
CA LEU A 239 4.30 11.31 -12.10
C LEU A 239 3.50 10.02 -12.28
N GLN A 240 2.52 10.02 -13.17
CA GLN A 240 1.73 8.84 -13.49
C GLN A 240 1.66 8.63 -15.00
N ALA A 241 2.10 7.44 -15.44
CA ALA A 241 2.00 6.98 -16.81
C ALA A 241 1.23 5.65 -16.85
N GLY A 242 -0.07 5.73 -17.18
CA GLY A 242 -0.96 4.57 -17.06
C GLY A 242 -1.05 4.06 -15.62
N GLY A 243 -0.72 2.78 -15.42
CA GLY A 243 -0.67 2.15 -14.09
C GLY A 243 0.65 2.39 -13.33
N LEU A 244 1.66 3.00 -13.94
CA LEU A 244 2.96 3.23 -13.31
C LEU A 244 3.02 4.61 -12.65
N VAL A 245 3.36 4.64 -11.36
CA VAL A 245 3.72 5.86 -10.63
C VAL A 245 5.25 5.96 -10.59
N ILE A 246 5.77 7.11 -11.00
CA ILE A 246 7.20 7.41 -11.06
C ILE A 246 7.43 8.60 -10.13
N ALA A 247 8.26 8.42 -9.12
CA ALA A 247 8.48 9.43 -8.10
C ALA A 247 9.96 9.73 -7.88
N PRO A 248 10.58 10.58 -8.74
CA PRO A 248 11.93 11.05 -8.51
C PRO A 248 11.95 11.97 -7.29
N ARG A 249 13.00 11.84 -6.49
CA ARG A 249 13.27 12.72 -5.36
C ARG A 249 14.74 13.13 -5.39
N ILE A 250 14.96 14.43 -5.18
CA ILE A 250 16.28 15.02 -5.00
C ILE A 250 16.37 15.58 -3.58
N TRP A 251 17.57 15.60 -3.00
CA TRP A 251 17.79 16.20 -1.70
C TRP A 251 19.09 17.00 -1.64
N TYR A 252 19.12 17.93 -0.71
CA TYR A 252 20.27 18.68 -0.27
C TYR A 252 20.55 18.30 1.19
N ARG A 253 21.75 17.79 1.47
CA ARG A 253 22.20 17.55 2.84
C ARG A 253 22.48 18.89 3.50
N ILE A 254 21.86 19.13 4.65
CA ILE A 254 22.14 20.30 5.47
C ILE A 254 23.52 20.08 6.12
N PRO A 255 24.51 20.95 5.88
CA PRO A 255 25.86 20.76 6.40
C PRO A 255 25.90 20.75 7.94
N GLU A 256 26.71 19.86 8.48
CA GLU A 256 26.98 19.72 9.91
C GLU A 256 28.42 20.20 10.21
N ASN A 257 28.73 20.47 11.48
CA ASN A 257 30.11 20.79 11.84
C ASN A 257 30.99 19.57 11.59
N SER A 258 32.06 19.72 10.81
CA SER A 258 32.96 18.62 10.43
C SER A 258 33.58 17.89 11.62
N ALA A 259 33.72 18.56 12.77
CA ALA A 259 34.25 17.95 14.00
C ALA A 259 33.24 17.03 14.71
N THR A 260 31.95 17.12 14.36
CA THR A 260 30.85 16.36 14.96
C THR A 260 30.00 15.64 13.93
N ASP A 261 30.48 15.55 12.68
CA ASP A 261 29.78 14.85 11.61
C ASP A 261 30.01 13.34 11.75
N ASP A 262 28.93 12.63 12.06
CA ASP A 262 28.93 11.18 12.30
C ASP A 262 29.24 10.35 11.05
N ASN A 263 29.03 10.92 9.86
CA ASN A 263 29.15 10.24 8.56
C ASN A 263 29.43 11.26 7.44
N PRO A 264 30.63 11.87 7.41
CA PRO A 264 30.95 12.98 6.51
C PRO A 264 30.91 12.60 5.03
N ASN A 265 31.15 11.34 4.71
CA ASN A 265 31.15 10.77 3.35
C ASN A 265 29.83 10.07 2.98
N ILE A 266 28.72 10.28 3.69
CA ILE A 266 27.44 9.61 3.39
C ILE A 266 26.95 9.83 1.94
N GLU A 267 27.22 11.00 1.36
CA GLU A 267 26.87 11.35 -0.02
C GLU A 267 27.67 10.56 -1.07
N ASP A 268 28.84 10.04 -0.71
CA ASP A 268 29.61 9.17 -1.60
C ASP A 268 28.91 7.83 -1.84
N TYR A 269 27.93 7.46 -1.00
CA TYR A 269 27.19 6.21 -1.10
C TYR A 269 25.73 6.43 -1.54
N LEU A 270 25.04 7.39 -0.91
CA LEU A 270 23.63 7.65 -1.19
C LEU A 270 23.41 8.62 -2.35
N GLY A 271 24.40 9.46 -2.67
CA GLY A 271 24.23 10.53 -3.64
C GLY A 271 23.23 11.60 -3.21
N TYR A 272 22.60 12.20 -4.21
CA TYR A 272 21.74 13.39 -4.07
C TYR A 272 20.30 13.14 -4.54
N ALA A 273 19.99 11.92 -4.99
CA ALA A 273 18.68 11.58 -5.55
C ALA A 273 18.35 10.09 -5.45
N ASP A 274 17.06 9.78 -5.40
CA ASP A 274 16.52 8.45 -5.63
C ASP A 274 15.31 8.48 -6.57
N LEU A 275 15.03 7.32 -7.17
CA LEU A 275 13.91 7.12 -8.07
C LEU A 275 13.07 5.96 -7.54
N GLU A 276 11.80 6.24 -7.25
CA GLU A 276 10.82 5.24 -6.87
C GLU A 276 9.86 4.97 -8.02
N LEU A 277 9.67 3.71 -8.37
CA LEU A 277 8.71 3.25 -9.38
C LEU A 277 7.71 2.32 -8.70
N THR A 278 6.41 2.59 -8.81
CA THR A 278 5.36 1.79 -8.20
C THR A 278 4.34 1.38 -9.25
N TYR A 279 4.08 0.08 -9.37
CA TYR A 279 3.17 -0.50 -10.35
C TYR A 279 2.16 -1.43 -9.66
N PRO A 280 0.93 -0.95 -9.40
CA PRO A 280 -0.19 -1.78 -8.98
C PRO A 280 -0.69 -2.64 -10.15
N TRP A 281 -0.89 -3.93 -9.91
CA TRP A 281 -1.45 -4.87 -10.89
C TRP A 281 -2.41 -5.84 -10.23
N LYS A 282 -3.71 -5.69 -10.54
CA LYS A 282 -4.80 -6.42 -9.85
C LYS A 282 -4.69 -6.21 -8.34
N ALA A 283 -4.60 -7.30 -7.57
CA ALA A 283 -4.43 -7.26 -6.11
C ALA A 283 -2.96 -7.24 -5.67
N GLN A 284 -2.01 -7.03 -6.60
CA GLN A 284 -0.57 -7.05 -6.34
C GLN A 284 0.03 -5.65 -6.50
N THR A 285 1.13 -5.36 -5.80
CA THR A 285 1.89 -4.12 -5.98
C THR A 285 3.36 -4.44 -6.09
N PHE A 286 4.00 -3.92 -7.14
CA PHE A 286 5.45 -3.96 -7.32
C PHE A 286 6.02 -2.56 -7.10
N LYS A 287 7.09 -2.44 -6.34
CA LYS A 287 7.81 -1.19 -6.12
C LYS A 287 9.30 -1.40 -6.33
N LEU A 288 9.95 -0.44 -6.96
CA LEU A 288 11.39 -0.43 -7.21
C LEU A 288 11.96 0.91 -6.75
N LEU A 289 12.90 0.88 -5.82
CA LEU A 289 13.69 2.04 -5.42
C LEU A 289 15.08 1.90 -6.03
N ILE A 290 15.55 2.94 -6.69
CA ILE A 290 16.89 3.03 -7.28
C ILE A 290 17.59 4.24 -6.69
N ARG A 291 18.83 4.04 -6.23
CA ARG A 291 19.70 5.10 -5.73
C ARG A 291 21.09 4.97 -6.35
N ASN A 292 21.68 6.09 -6.74
CA ASN A 292 23.03 6.12 -7.30
C ASN A 292 23.72 7.44 -6.95
N ASN A 293 25.02 7.39 -6.65
CA ASN A 293 25.82 8.59 -6.38
C ASN A 293 26.19 9.38 -7.65
N LEU A 294 25.94 8.82 -8.84
CA LEU A 294 26.19 9.39 -10.16
C LEU A 294 27.65 9.81 -10.41
N ARG A 295 28.59 9.26 -9.66
CA ARG A 295 30.02 9.56 -9.81
C ARG A 295 30.61 8.70 -10.92
N SER A 296 31.46 9.29 -11.76
CA SER A 296 32.15 8.59 -12.85
C SER A 296 33.18 7.59 -12.31
N GLU A 297 33.83 7.92 -11.20
CA GLU A 297 34.77 7.06 -10.49
C GLU A 297 34.19 6.67 -9.12
N ASN A 298 34.49 5.45 -8.66
CA ASN A 298 33.96 4.90 -7.39
C ASN A 298 32.43 5.00 -7.28
N ASN A 299 31.71 4.69 -8.36
CA ASN A 299 30.24 4.69 -8.37
C ASN A 299 29.68 3.74 -7.30
N LYS A 300 28.74 4.25 -6.51
CA LYS A 300 28.00 3.53 -5.47
C LYS A 300 26.51 3.74 -5.69
N GLY A 301 25.73 2.75 -5.29
CA GLY A 301 24.29 2.82 -5.37
C GLY A 301 23.62 1.63 -4.73
N ALA A 302 22.30 1.62 -4.81
CA ALA A 302 21.46 0.54 -4.34
C ALA A 302 20.18 0.41 -5.15
N VAL A 303 19.65 -0.80 -5.16
CA VAL A 303 18.33 -1.11 -5.70
C VAL A 303 17.56 -1.92 -4.66
N GLN A 304 16.30 -1.56 -4.45
CA GLN A 304 15.36 -2.33 -3.65
C GLN A 304 14.12 -2.67 -4.47
N GLY A 305 13.81 -3.95 -4.57
CA GLY A 305 12.57 -4.47 -5.16
C GLY A 305 11.62 -4.95 -4.08
N ASP A 306 10.39 -4.47 -4.12
CA ASP A 306 9.34 -4.75 -3.17
C ASP A 306 8.15 -5.36 -3.90
N TRP A 307 7.68 -6.51 -3.44
CA TRP A 307 6.51 -7.17 -4.02
C TRP A 307 5.52 -7.55 -2.94
N THR A 308 4.31 -6.98 -3.02
CA THR A 308 3.19 -7.33 -2.15
C THR A 308 2.08 -8.03 -2.91
N PHE A 309 1.45 -9.02 -2.27
CA PHE A 309 0.38 -9.83 -2.85
C PHE A 309 -0.70 -10.15 -1.81
N PRO A 310 -1.96 -10.43 -2.21
CA PRO A 310 -3.05 -10.61 -1.27
C PRO A 310 -2.87 -11.90 -0.45
N LEU A 311 -3.24 -11.85 0.83
CA LEU A 311 -3.40 -13.02 1.69
C LEU A 311 -4.88 -13.29 1.97
N TRP A 312 -5.14 -14.22 2.89
CA TRP A 312 -6.48 -14.64 3.30
C TRP A 312 -7.24 -13.56 4.09
N GLU A 313 -6.53 -12.65 4.74
CA GLU A 313 -7.09 -11.60 5.58
C GLU A 313 -7.11 -10.27 4.83
N LYS A 314 -8.19 -9.49 5.01
CA LYS A 314 -8.29 -8.18 4.39
C LYS A 314 -7.24 -7.25 5.00
N ASP A 315 -6.61 -6.42 4.17
CA ASP A 315 -5.60 -5.45 4.60
C ASP A 315 -4.31 -6.06 5.18
N LEU A 316 -4.09 -7.37 4.97
CA LEU A 316 -2.85 -8.08 5.23
C LEU A 316 -2.28 -8.65 3.93
N PHE A 317 -1.00 -8.40 3.67
CA PHE A 317 -0.35 -8.76 2.41
C PHE A 317 0.90 -9.58 2.64
N GLY A 318 1.12 -10.57 1.78
CA GLY A 318 2.39 -11.26 1.71
C GLY A 318 3.40 -10.32 1.09
N TYR A 319 4.64 -10.35 1.59
CA TYR A 319 5.66 -9.39 1.22
C TYR A 319 7.01 -10.05 0.98
N VAL A 320 7.58 -9.78 -0.20
CA VAL A 320 8.96 -10.13 -0.56
C VAL A 320 9.72 -8.84 -0.79
N GLN A 321 10.87 -8.72 -0.13
CA GLN A 321 11.81 -7.61 -0.33
C GLN A 321 13.15 -8.16 -0.81
N LEU A 322 13.71 -7.51 -1.83
CA LEU A 322 15.05 -7.74 -2.34
C LEU A 322 15.83 -6.43 -2.24
N TYR A 323 17.00 -6.45 -1.62
CA TYR A 323 17.89 -5.30 -1.51
C TYR A 323 19.28 -5.67 -2.03
N SER A 324 19.88 -4.81 -2.85
CA SER A 324 21.29 -4.94 -3.22
C SER A 324 21.95 -3.57 -3.33
N GLY A 325 23.04 -3.37 -2.60
CA GLY A 325 23.82 -2.13 -2.66
C GLY A 325 24.22 -1.60 -1.30
N TYR A 326 24.52 -0.30 -1.25
CA TYR A 326 24.98 0.41 -0.05
C TYR A 326 23.83 1.05 0.71
N ALA A 327 24.00 1.35 2.00
CA ALA A 327 23.04 2.11 2.80
C ALA A 327 21.64 1.51 2.91
N GLU A 328 21.60 0.21 3.19
CA GLU A 328 20.34 -0.42 3.63
C GLU A 328 19.88 0.16 4.98
N SER A 329 20.84 0.46 5.85
CA SER A 329 20.65 1.14 7.15
C SER A 329 21.76 2.17 7.37
N LEU A 330 21.56 3.11 8.29
CA LEU A 330 22.57 4.15 8.56
C LEU A 330 23.89 3.60 9.07
N ILE A 331 23.90 2.63 9.99
CA ILE A 331 25.16 2.03 10.46
C ILE A 331 25.93 1.29 9.35
N ASP A 332 25.25 0.93 8.27
CA ASP A 332 25.81 0.26 7.10
C ASP A 332 25.79 1.16 5.85
N TYR A 333 25.76 2.49 6.01
CA TYR A 333 25.71 3.40 4.86
C TYR A 333 26.88 3.18 3.88
N ASP A 334 28.05 2.82 4.42
CA ASP A 334 29.30 2.58 3.71
C ASP A 334 29.57 1.10 3.43
N LYS A 335 28.64 0.20 3.81
CA LYS A 335 28.75 -1.25 3.61
C LYS A 335 27.72 -1.73 2.59
N ARG A 336 28.11 -2.74 1.81
CA ARG A 336 27.22 -3.36 0.84
C ARG A 336 26.43 -4.49 1.50
N SER A 337 25.13 -4.57 1.23
CA SER A 337 24.25 -5.68 1.58
C SER A 337 23.65 -6.30 0.31
N ASN A 338 23.36 -7.60 0.36
CA ASN A 338 22.56 -8.31 -0.64
C ASN A 338 21.51 -9.14 0.10
N ARG A 339 20.37 -8.53 0.40
CA ARG A 339 19.37 -9.10 1.31
C ARG A 339 18.09 -9.52 0.61
N ILE A 340 17.61 -10.71 0.96
CA ILE A 340 16.24 -11.15 0.68
C ILE A 340 15.46 -11.19 1.99
N GLY A 341 14.20 -10.78 1.95
CA GLY A 341 13.29 -10.82 3.09
C GLY A 341 11.92 -11.33 2.69
N LEU A 342 11.33 -12.13 3.57
CA LEU A 342 9.98 -12.69 3.42
C LEU A 342 9.16 -12.38 4.66
N GLY A 343 7.91 -11.95 4.47
CA GLY A 343 7.00 -11.67 5.57
C GLY A 343 5.70 -11.04 5.14
N PHE A 344 5.28 -10.02 5.88
CA PHE A 344 3.95 -9.45 5.80
C PHE A 344 4.00 -7.92 5.74
N ALA A 345 3.10 -7.33 4.96
CA ALA A 345 2.83 -5.90 4.95
C ALA A 345 1.40 -5.63 5.45
N LEU A 346 1.26 -4.59 6.27
CA LEU A 346 0.01 -4.12 6.89
C LEU A 346 -0.56 -2.88 6.18
N SER A 347 0.22 -2.27 5.31
CA SER A 347 -0.17 -1.17 4.41
C SER A 347 0.70 -1.24 3.15
N ARG A 348 0.26 -0.65 2.04
CA ARG A 348 0.94 -0.72 0.74
C ARG A 348 1.17 0.66 0.17
#